data_AF-A0A924LMN1-F1
#
_entry.id   AF-A0A924LMN1-F1
#
_cell.length_a   1.000
_cell.length_b   1.000
_cell.length_c   1.000
_cell.angle_alpha   90.00
_cell.angle_beta   90.00
_cell.angle_gamma   90.00
#
_symmetry.space_group_name_H-M   'P 1'
#
loop_
_entity.id
_entity.type
_entity.pdbx_description
1 polymer ?
#
loop_
_entity_poly.entity_id
_entity_poly.type
_entity_poly.pdbx_seq_one_letter_code
_entity_poly.pdbx_strand_id
1 'polypeptide(L)'
;TNADPSVSGGIGVQLVVTTTLDTLQAQPGQLGVRCATTETGHPLSAATTRRLACDATLIPIVLGAVSEPLDVGRATRSIPTGIRRALNVRDGGCAFPGCTRPHRWADAHHIHHWANGGPTAVTNLVLLCGHHHDLIHHTRWTVRITDGRPVFTPPQQPDSERPPPRAPV
;
A
#
# COMPACT_ATOMS: atom_id res chain seq x y z
N THR A 1 -17.16 25.48 -40.73
CA THR A 1 -16.00 25.55 -39.81
C THR A 1 -16.52 25.92 -38.44
N ASN A 2 -16.82 24.94 -37.59
CA ASN A 2 -17.35 25.19 -36.25
C ASN A 2 -16.26 24.89 -35.24
N ALA A 3 -15.68 25.95 -34.66
CA ALA A 3 -14.86 25.85 -33.46
C ALA A 3 -15.80 25.86 -32.25
N ASP A 4 -15.70 24.85 -31.39
CA ASP A 4 -16.34 24.79 -30.08
C ASP A 4 -15.57 25.74 -29.11
N PRO A 5 -16.24 26.72 -28.48
CA PRO A 5 -15.57 27.76 -27.69
C PRO A 5 -15.26 27.37 -26.22
N SER A 6 -15.22 26.09 -25.84
CA SER A 6 -15.19 25.69 -24.42
C SER A 6 -13.90 25.06 -23.87
N VAL A 7 -12.75 25.16 -24.55
CA VAL A 7 -11.47 24.75 -23.94
C VAL A 7 -10.85 25.91 -23.18
N SER A 8 -11.34 26.12 -21.96
CA SER A 8 -10.60 26.88 -20.95
C SER A 8 -9.34 26.08 -20.60
N GLY A 9 -8.16 26.58 -20.98
CA GLY A 9 -6.86 25.99 -20.69
C GLY A 9 -6.51 26.04 -19.20
N GLY A 10 -7.29 25.37 -18.36
CA GLY A 10 -6.93 25.09 -16.99
C GLY A 10 -5.79 24.09 -16.97
N ILE A 11 -4.80 24.32 -16.12
CA ILE A 11 -3.78 23.32 -15.81
C ILE A 11 -4.52 22.10 -15.27
N GLY A 12 -4.56 21.01 -16.04
CA GLY A 12 -5.15 19.75 -15.60
C GLY A 12 -4.35 19.22 -14.42
N VAL A 13 -4.90 19.34 -13.21
CA VAL A 13 -4.30 18.75 -12.01
C VAL A 13 -4.78 17.31 -11.85
N GLN A 14 -3.86 16.36 -11.79
CA GLN A 14 -4.18 14.98 -11.47
C GLN A 14 -4.07 14.79 -9.96
N LEU A 15 -5.17 14.46 -9.29
CA LEU A 15 -5.20 14.14 -7.87
C LEU A 15 -5.62 12.68 -7.67
N VAL A 16 -4.76 11.88 -7.04
CA VAL A 16 -5.10 10.51 -6.62
C VAL A 16 -5.62 10.56 -5.18
N VAL A 17 -6.85 10.10 -5.00
CA VAL A 17 -7.52 10.01 -3.70
C VAL A 17 -7.89 8.55 -3.44
N THR A 18 -7.57 8.05 -2.26
CA THR A 18 -7.99 6.72 -1.79
C THR A 18 -9.06 6.89 -0.72
N THR A 19 -10.17 6.18 -0.87
CA THR A 19 -11.31 6.20 0.07
C THR A 19 -11.98 4.83 0.11
N THR A 20 -12.81 4.58 1.12
CA THR A 20 -13.67 3.39 1.20
C THR A 20 -15.06 3.71 0.64
N LEU A 21 -15.81 2.67 0.25
CA LEU A 21 -17.18 2.82 -0.23
C LEU A 21 -18.08 3.45 0.84
N ASP A 22 -17.99 2.97 2.08
CA ASP A 22 -18.73 3.51 3.23
C ASP A 22 -18.48 5.01 3.42
N THR A 23 -17.22 5.44 3.24
CA THR A 23 -16.86 6.86 3.32
C THR A 23 -17.46 7.68 2.19
N LEU A 24 -17.53 7.10 0.98
CA LEU A 24 -18.11 7.78 -0.18
C LEU A 24 -19.64 7.85 -0.09
N GLN A 25 -20.29 6.86 0.53
CA GLN A 25 -21.74 6.78 0.70
C GLN A 25 -22.27 7.46 1.98
N ALA A 26 -21.38 7.87 2.88
CA ALA A 26 -21.75 8.46 4.16
C ALA A 26 -22.58 9.74 4.02
N GLN A 27 -23.58 9.88 4.90
CA GLN A 27 -24.40 11.09 4.99
C GLN A 27 -23.67 12.21 5.74
N PRO A 28 -23.93 13.50 5.42
CA PRO A 28 -23.41 14.61 6.19
C PRO A 28 -23.74 14.46 7.69
N GLY A 29 -22.73 14.55 8.56
CA GLY A 29 -22.92 14.43 10.02
C GLY A 29 -22.89 13.01 10.58
N GLN A 30 -22.69 11.98 9.75
CA GLN A 30 -22.54 10.60 10.21
C GLN A 30 -21.22 10.43 10.99
N LEU A 31 -21.32 10.02 12.26
CA LEU A 31 -20.17 9.77 13.14
C LEU A 31 -19.45 8.47 12.72
N GLY A 32 -18.10 8.47 12.82
CA GLY A 32 -17.26 7.30 12.53
C GLY A 32 -16.78 7.18 11.07
N VAL A 33 -17.14 8.12 10.21
CA VAL A 33 -16.71 8.14 8.79
C VAL A 33 -15.24 8.53 8.70
N ARG A 34 -14.42 7.67 8.10
CA ARG A 34 -12.99 7.93 7.88
C ARG A 34 -12.81 9.01 6.81
N CYS A 35 -11.77 9.82 6.91
CA CYS A 35 -11.41 10.73 5.82
C CYS A 35 -10.87 9.92 4.64
N ALA A 36 -11.13 10.39 3.42
CA ALA A 36 -10.32 9.95 2.30
C ALA A 36 -8.91 10.53 2.46
N THR A 37 -7.92 9.92 1.81
CA THR A 37 -6.54 10.41 1.86
C THR A 37 -6.03 10.67 0.47
N THR A 38 -5.35 11.80 0.28
CA THR A 38 -4.56 12.06 -0.93
C THR A 38 -3.36 11.11 -0.98
N GLU A 39 -2.69 11.07 -2.13
CA GLU A 39 -1.42 10.35 -2.30
C GLU A 39 -0.35 10.73 -1.25
N THR A 40 -0.36 11.99 -0.80
CA THR A 40 0.56 12.52 0.20
C THR A 40 0.13 12.23 1.65
N GLY A 41 -1.00 11.55 1.85
CA GLY A 41 -1.56 11.24 3.17
C GLY A 41 -2.40 12.38 3.76
N HIS A 42 -2.68 13.44 3.00
CA HIS A 42 -3.51 14.54 3.49
C HIS A 42 -4.98 14.09 3.57
N PRO A 43 -5.66 14.28 4.72
CA PRO A 43 -7.05 13.88 4.86
C PRO A 43 -7.96 14.82 4.07
N LEU A 44 -8.97 14.25 3.42
CA LEU A 44 -10.07 14.96 2.76
C LEU A 44 -11.39 14.57 3.44
N SER A 45 -12.24 15.57 3.66
CA SER A 45 -13.58 15.34 4.18
C SER A 45 -14.40 14.50 3.18
N ALA A 46 -15.33 13.67 3.68
CA ALA A 46 -16.24 12.91 2.84
C ALA A 46 -17.03 13.80 1.86
N ALA A 47 -17.35 15.05 2.26
CA ALA A 47 -18.00 16.03 1.38
C ALA A 47 -17.08 16.47 0.23
N THR A 48 -15.82 16.80 0.53
CA THR A 48 -14.81 17.16 -0.48
C THR A 48 -14.55 15.99 -1.43
N THR A 49 -14.39 14.78 -0.91
CA THR A 49 -14.16 13.58 -1.71
C THR A 49 -15.33 13.30 -2.65
N ARG A 50 -16.59 13.43 -2.20
CA ARG A 50 -17.76 13.27 -3.07
C ARG A 50 -17.80 14.31 -4.18
N ARG A 51 -17.47 15.58 -3.87
CA ARG A 51 -17.39 16.64 -4.89
C ARG A 51 -16.32 16.33 -5.94
N LEU A 52 -15.15 15.85 -5.52
CA LEU A 52 -14.09 15.44 -6.44
C LEU A 52 -14.51 14.23 -7.29
N ALA A 53 -15.27 13.30 -6.71
CA ALA A 53 -15.74 12.10 -7.40
C ALA A 53 -16.75 12.40 -8.53
N CYS A 54 -17.48 13.52 -8.49
CA CYS A 54 -18.45 13.88 -9.53
C CYS A 54 -17.81 14.06 -10.91
N ASP A 55 -16.58 14.59 -10.96
CA ASP A 55 -15.86 14.90 -12.19
C ASP A 55 -14.61 14.02 -12.38
N ALA A 56 -14.47 12.95 -11.59
CA ALA A 56 -13.29 12.08 -11.60
C ALA A 56 -13.56 10.75 -12.31
N THR A 57 -12.53 10.21 -12.96
CA THR A 57 -12.48 8.79 -13.30
C THR A 57 -12.28 7.98 -12.03
N LEU A 58 -13.30 7.23 -11.62
CA LEU A 58 -13.23 6.33 -10.47
C LEU A 58 -12.65 4.98 -10.89
N ILE A 59 -11.60 4.56 -10.18
CA ILE A 59 -11.00 3.23 -10.34
C ILE A 59 -11.33 2.42 -9.09
N PRO A 60 -12.32 1.53 -9.14
CA PRO A 60 -12.67 0.69 -8.00
C PRO A 60 -11.55 -0.34 -7.76
N ILE A 61 -11.04 -0.39 -6.53
CA ILE A 61 -10.13 -1.44 -6.06
C ILE A 61 -10.92 -2.30 -5.09
N VAL A 62 -11.44 -3.42 -5.58
CA VAL A 62 -12.07 -4.43 -4.72
C VAL A 62 -11.03 -5.50 -4.45
N LEU A 63 -10.45 -5.48 -3.25
CA LEU A 63 -9.51 -6.51 -2.83
C LEU A 63 -10.23 -7.87 -2.78
N GLY A 64 -9.92 -8.76 -3.73
CA GLY A 64 -10.46 -10.12 -3.80
C GLY A 64 -11.65 -10.33 -4.74
N ALA A 65 -12.08 -9.34 -5.53
CA ALA A 65 -13.08 -9.54 -6.58
C ALA A 65 -12.49 -9.49 -8.00
N VAL A 66 -13.28 -9.92 -8.98
CA VAL A 66 -12.89 -10.32 -10.37
C VAL A 66 -12.21 -9.21 -11.20
N SER A 67 -12.23 -7.94 -10.79
CA SER A 67 -12.00 -6.81 -11.70
C SER A 67 -10.53 -6.47 -12.01
N GLU A 68 -9.55 -6.80 -11.17
CA GLU A 68 -8.12 -6.69 -11.50
C GLU A 68 -7.34 -7.88 -10.92
N PRO A 69 -6.43 -8.52 -11.69
CA PRO A 69 -5.62 -9.62 -11.17
C PRO A 69 -4.74 -9.15 -10.00
N LEU A 70 -5.03 -9.63 -8.79
CA LEU A 70 -4.21 -9.40 -7.59
C LEU A 70 -3.07 -10.44 -7.46
N ASP A 71 -2.99 -11.33 -8.44
CA ASP A 71 -1.99 -12.36 -8.61
C ASP A 71 -1.81 -12.59 -10.12
N VAL A 72 -0.58 -12.52 -10.60
CA VAL A 72 -0.20 -12.87 -11.98
C VAL A 72 0.83 -14.00 -12.02
N GLY A 73 1.02 -14.68 -10.88
CA GLY A 73 1.96 -15.76 -10.67
C GLY A 73 3.35 -15.36 -11.10
N ARG A 74 3.86 -16.06 -12.13
CA ARG A 74 5.22 -15.91 -12.65
C ARG A 74 5.26 -15.24 -14.03
N ALA A 75 4.12 -14.77 -14.53
CA ALA A 75 4.03 -14.16 -15.87
C ALA A 75 4.93 -12.93 -16.03
N THR A 76 5.20 -12.21 -14.94
CA THR A 76 6.11 -11.07 -14.94
C THR A 76 6.75 -10.87 -13.57
N ARG A 77 7.99 -10.35 -13.56
CA ARG A 77 8.66 -9.81 -12.37
C ARG A 77 8.22 -8.38 -12.08
N SER A 78 7.92 -7.59 -13.12
CA SER A 78 7.47 -6.21 -12.99
C SER A 78 6.07 -6.19 -12.39
N ILE A 79 5.86 -5.33 -11.40
CA ILE A 79 4.61 -5.28 -10.66
C ILE A 79 3.53 -4.61 -11.54
N PRO A 80 2.45 -5.32 -11.90
CA PRO A 80 1.35 -4.73 -12.65
C PRO A 80 0.68 -3.58 -11.88
N THR A 81 0.11 -2.62 -12.60
CA THR A 81 -0.51 -1.43 -12.01
C THR A 81 -1.61 -1.79 -11.00
N GLY A 82 -2.42 -2.81 -11.26
CA GLY A 82 -3.49 -3.22 -10.33
C GLY A 82 -2.95 -3.77 -9.01
N ILE A 83 -1.91 -4.63 -9.06
CA ILE A 83 -1.20 -5.10 -7.86
C ILE A 83 -0.56 -3.93 -7.13
N ARG A 84 0.09 -2.99 -7.84
CA ARG A 84 0.70 -1.80 -7.22
C ARG A 84 -0.34 -0.95 -6.49
N ARG A 85 -1.50 -0.71 -7.10
CA ARG A 85 -2.61 0.03 -6.49
C ARG A 85 -3.14 -0.69 -5.25
N ALA A 86 -3.34 -2.01 -5.31
CA ALA A 86 -3.74 -2.80 -4.16
C ALA A 86 -2.75 -2.69 -2.99
N LEU A 87 -1.45 -2.73 -3.29
CA LEU A 87 -0.39 -2.53 -2.28
C LEU A 87 -0.41 -1.12 -1.69
N ASN A 88 -0.64 -0.08 -2.50
CA ASN A 88 -0.76 1.30 -2.01
C ASN A 88 -1.89 1.45 -0.98
N VAL A 89 -3.04 0.82 -1.24
CA VAL A 89 -4.19 0.84 -0.33
C VAL A 89 -3.90 0.04 0.94
N ARG A 90 -3.31 -1.16 0.79
CA ARG A 90 -3.06 -2.08 1.91
C ARG A 90 -1.99 -1.57 2.87
N ASP A 91 -0.88 -1.07 2.33
CA ASP A 91 0.33 -0.72 3.09
C ASP A 91 0.38 0.78 3.44
N GLY A 92 -0.30 1.65 2.67
CA GLY A 92 -0.35 3.10 2.89
C GLY A 92 0.98 3.85 2.70
N GLY A 93 2.08 3.12 2.55
CA GLY A 93 3.44 3.64 2.55
C GLY A 93 4.44 2.52 2.74
N CYS A 94 5.63 2.83 3.25
CA CYS A 94 6.55 1.80 3.71
C CYS A 94 5.90 1.05 4.90
N ALA A 95 5.68 -0.25 4.74
CA ALA A 95 4.97 -1.06 5.73
C ALA A 95 5.82 -1.41 6.96
N PHE A 96 7.12 -1.12 6.95
CA PHE A 96 8.01 -1.42 8.07
C PHE A 96 7.53 -0.72 9.35
N PRO A 97 7.53 -1.39 10.52
CA PRO A 97 6.98 -0.82 11.75
C PRO A 97 7.58 0.54 12.10
N GLY A 98 6.72 1.55 12.32
CA GLY A 98 7.13 2.90 12.67
C GLY A 98 7.60 3.78 11.51
N CYS A 99 7.64 3.28 10.28
CA CYS A 99 7.96 4.10 9.11
C CYS A 99 6.74 4.89 8.61
N THR A 100 6.94 6.16 8.28
CA THR A 100 5.88 7.05 7.75
C THR A 100 6.12 7.47 6.30
N ARG A 101 7.12 6.88 5.63
CA ARG A 101 7.44 7.24 4.25
C ARG A 101 6.26 6.87 3.33
N PRO A 102 5.81 7.80 2.47
CA PRO A 102 4.66 7.58 1.61
C PRO A 102 4.98 6.57 0.51
N HIS A 103 3.95 5.96 -0.08
CA HIS A 103 4.12 4.87 -1.05
C HIS A 103 4.88 5.28 -2.31
N ARG A 104 4.88 6.58 -2.69
CA ARG A 104 5.71 7.13 -3.77
C ARG A 104 7.22 6.99 -3.54
N TRP A 105 7.64 6.76 -2.29
CA TRP A 105 9.03 6.53 -1.89
C TRP A 105 9.28 5.06 -1.52
N ALA A 106 8.33 4.18 -1.82
CA ALA A 106 8.38 2.77 -1.49
C ALA A 106 8.22 1.91 -2.74
N ASP A 107 9.07 0.90 -2.86
CA ASP A 107 9.03 -0.10 -3.90
C ASP A 107 8.39 -1.38 -3.36
N ALA A 108 7.77 -2.17 -4.24
CA ALA A 108 7.23 -3.46 -3.86
C ALA A 108 8.36 -4.51 -3.81
N HIS A 109 8.47 -5.14 -2.65
CA HIS A 109 9.43 -6.19 -2.35
C HIS A 109 8.75 -7.56 -2.35
N HIS A 110 9.30 -8.52 -3.09
CA HIS A 110 8.87 -9.92 -3.05
C HIS A 110 9.37 -10.59 -1.76
N ILE A 111 8.45 -11.00 -0.89
CA ILE A 111 8.73 -11.66 0.39
C ILE A 111 9.46 -12.98 0.17
N HIS A 112 8.87 -13.87 -0.63
CA HIS A 112 9.61 -14.93 -1.28
C HIS A 112 10.13 -14.39 -2.61
N HIS A 113 11.46 -14.20 -2.69
CA HIS A 113 12.09 -13.57 -3.84
C HIS A 113 11.64 -14.18 -5.16
N TRP A 114 11.38 -13.32 -6.15
CA TRP A 114 11.03 -13.76 -7.48
C TRP A 114 12.15 -14.64 -8.09
N ALA A 115 13.43 -14.35 -7.86
CA ALA A 115 14.51 -15.21 -8.35
C ALA A 115 14.46 -16.64 -7.79
N ASN A 116 13.84 -16.83 -6.63
CA ASN A 116 13.74 -18.10 -5.92
C ASN A 116 12.38 -18.81 -6.14
N GLY A 117 11.55 -18.31 -7.06
CA GLY A 117 10.26 -18.92 -7.42
C GLY A 117 9.02 -18.21 -6.87
N GLY A 118 9.16 -17.11 -6.13
CA GLY A 118 8.00 -16.42 -5.56
C GLY A 118 7.07 -15.74 -6.57
N PRO A 119 5.75 -15.78 -6.37
CA PRO A 119 4.80 -15.18 -7.29
C PRO A 119 4.79 -13.65 -7.17
N THR A 120 4.41 -12.98 -8.25
CA THR A 120 4.01 -11.58 -8.24
C THR A 120 2.53 -11.53 -7.88
N ALA A 121 2.26 -11.46 -6.58
CA ALA A 121 0.93 -11.46 -5.99
C ALA A 121 0.90 -10.56 -4.77
N VAL A 122 -0.26 -9.97 -4.45
CA VAL A 122 -0.42 -9.13 -3.24
C VAL A 122 -0.03 -9.91 -1.98
N THR A 123 -0.31 -11.22 -1.93
CA THR A 123 0.05 -12.11 -0.81
C THR A 123 1.56 -12.36 -0.65
N ASN A 124 2.38 -12.05 -1.66
CA ASN A 124 3.84 -12.21 -1.65
C ASN A 124 4.60 -10.89 -1.83
N LEU A 125 3.91 -9.75 -1.83
CA LEU A 125 4.51 -8.43 -2.03
C LEU A 125 4.26 -7.54 -0.81
N VAL A 126 5.19 -6.62 -0.52
CA VAL A 126 5.07 -5.58 0.51
C VAL A 126 5.78 -4.31 0.08
N LEU A 127 5.23 -3.14 0.42
CA LEU A 127 5.88 -1.86 0.13
C LEU A 127 6.96 -1.50 1.16
N LEU A 128 8.16 -1.18 0.67
CA LEU A 128 9.30 -0.76 1.49
C LEU A 128 10.02 0.42 0.84
N CYS A 129 10.35 1.44 1.64
CA CYS A 129 11.28 2.48 1.20
C CYS A 129 12.69 1.93 1.02
N GLY A 130 13.54 2.62 0.23
CA GLY A 130 14.91 2.16 -0.05
C GLY A 130 15.67 1.69 1.18
N HIS A 131 15.68 2.48 2.26
CA HIS A 131 16.33 2.08 3.52
C HIS A 131 15.83 0.74 4.11
N HIS A 132 14.51 0.54 4.20
CA HIS A 132 13.96 -0.70 4.76
C HIS A 132 13.98 -1.85 3.77
N HIS A 133 14.02 -1.55 2.47
CA HIS A 133 14.23 -2.52 1.43
C HIS A 133 15.63 -3.12 1.57
N ASP A 134 16.65 -2.28 1.69
CA ASP A 134 18.04 -2.67 1.93
C ASP A 134 18.19 -3.41 3.27
N LEU A 135 17.54 -2.92 4.34
CA LEU A 135 17.55 -3.58 5.63
C LEU A 135 17.09 -5.03 5.53
N ILE A 136 15.98 -5.30 4.82
CA ILE A 136 15.47 -6.67 4.68
C ILE A 136 16.39 -7.54 3.82
N HIS A 137 17.02 -6.99 2.78
CA HIS A 137 18.00 -7.76 1.97
C HIS A 137 19.28 -8.12 2.74
N HIS A 138 19.69 -7.27 3.69
CA HIS A 138 21.02 -7.36 4.31
C HIS A 138 21.01 -7.84 5.77
N THR A 139 19.84 -8.13 6.33
CA THR A 139 19.70 -8.61 7.71
C THR A 139 18.82 -9.84 7.78
N ARG A 140 18.63 -10.39 8.99
CA ARG A 140 17.71 -11.52 9.22
C ARG A 140 16.30 -11.08 9.60
N TRP A 141 15.93 -9.83 9.31
CA TRP A 141 14.53 -9.41 9.40
C TRP A 141 13.70 -10.25 8.42
N THR A 142 12.59 -10.79 8.89
CA THR A 142 11.65 -11.51 8.02
C THR A 142 10.32 -10.78 7.99
N VAL A 143 9.63 -10.87 6.87
CA VAL A 143 8.26 -10.38 6.69
C VAL A 143 7.38 -11.53 6.21
N ARG A 144 6.13 -11.57 6.65
CA ARG A 144 5.09 -12.47 6.16
C ARG A 144 3.77 -11.72 6.02
N ILE A 145 2.86 -12.18 5.17
CA ILE A 145 1.48 -11.69 5.16
C ILE A 145 0.64 -12.58 6.09
N THR A 146 -0.05 -11.96 7.05
CA THR A 146 -0.98 -12.62 7.98
C THR A 146 -2.27 -11.80 7.98
N ASP A 147 -3.41 -12.45 7.75
CA ASP A 147 -4.74 -11.80 7.64
C ASP A 147 -4.73 -10.59 6.67
N GLY A 148 -4.03 -10.75 5.55
CA GLY A 148 -3.91 -9.72 4.52
C GLY A 148 -3.03 -8.52 4.91
N ARG A 149 -2.22 -8.59 5.97
CA ARG A 149 -1.31 -7.52 6.40
C ARG A 149 0.13 -8.01 6.58
N PRO A 150 1.13 -7.15 6.33
CA PRO A 150 2.52 -7.50 6.56
C PRO A 150 2.85 -7.53 8.07
N VAL A 151 3.49 -8.60 8.51
CA VAL A 151 4.00 -8.81 9.87
C VAL A 151 5.50 -8.98 9.79
N PHE A 152 6.24 -8.10 10.46
CA PHE A 152 7.70 -8.11 10.51
C PHE A 152 8.18 -8.78 11.79
N THR A 153 9.21 -9.62 11.67
CA THR A 153 9.85 -10.28 12.81
C THR A 153 11.33 -9.87 12.84
N PRO A 154 11.82 -9.32 13.97
CA PRO A 154 13.22 -8.95 14.10
C PRO A 154 14.12 -10.19 14.02
N PRO A 155 15.39 -10.02 13.64
CA PRO A 155 16.38 -11.09 13.75
C PRO A 155 16.42 -11.59 15.19
N GLN A 156 16.37 -12.90 15.40
CA GLN A 156 16.60 -13.46 16.73
C GLN A 156 18.02 -13.12 17.16
N GLN A 157 18.18 -12.56 18.37
CA GLN A 157 19.49 -12.47 18.98
C GLN A 157 20.06 -13.89 19.09
N PRO A 158 21.34 -14.11 18.72
CA PRO A 158 21.97 -15.38 19.01
C PRO A 158 21.92 -15.65 20.52
N ASP A 159 21.61 -16.88 20.91
CA ASP A 159 21.53 -17.36 22.32
C ASP A 159 22.84 -17.15 23.13
N SER A 160 23.90 -16.64 22.53
CA SER A 160 25.23 -16.46 23.11
C SER A 160 25.32 -15.44 24.24
N GLU A 161 24.25 -14.70 24.54
CA GLU A 161 24.22 -13.70 25.63
C GLU A 161 23.38 -14.13 26.84
N ARG A 162 22.80 -15.33 26.87
CA ARG A 162 22.16 -15.82 28.11
C ARG A 162 23.26 -16.31 29.05
N PRO A 163 23.59 -15.60 30.15
CA PRO A 163 24.53 -16.12 31.13
C PRO A 163 23.99 -17.46 31.66
N PRO A 164 24.86 -18.46 31.91
CA PRO A 164 24.40 -19.74 32.46
C PRO A 164 23.60 -19.49 33.74
N PRO A 165 22.56 -20.32 34.01
CA PRO A 165 21.82 -20.21 35.26
C PRO A 165 22.81 -20.25 36.43
N ARG A 166 22.72 -19.26 37.33
CA ARG A 166 23.58 -19.24 38.52
C ARG A 166 23.35 -20.52 39.30
N ALA A 167 24.43 -21.21 39.64
CA ALA A 167 24.35 -22.37 40.53
C ALA A 167 23.68 -21.96 41.85
N PRO A 168 22.80 -22.79 42.42
CA PRO A 168 22.21 -22.52 43.73
C PRO A 168 23.32 -22.47 44.79
N VAL A 169 23.20 -21.50 45.70
CA VAL A 169 24.12 -21.27 46.84
C VAL A 169 23.93 -22.34 47.89
#